data_AF-A0A291BV27-F1
#
_entry.id   AF-A0A291BV27-F1
#
_cell.length_a   1.000
_cell.length_b   1.000
_cell.length_c   1.000
_cell.angle_alpha   90.00
_cell.angle_beta   90.00
_cell.angle_gamma   90.00
#
_symmetry.space_group_name_H-M   'P 1'
#
loop_
_entity.id
_entity.type
_entity.pdbx_description
1 polymer ?
#
loop_
_entity_poly.entity_id
_entity_poly.type
_entity_poly.pdbx_seq_one_letter_code
_entity_poly.pdbx_strand_id
1 'polypeptide(L)'
;MKISQVGINLIKQYEGCRLTAYQDIVNVWTIGYGHTKGVYRGQTITQKQADDWLSAEIVNHMRIAERLITVSLNQNQYDALASFHYNLGANILSNSTLLYYINSKQWQSAANEMKAYNKAGGQVVQGLVNRRNAETKLFLEQSASVNSNSKYYTSNPKRVKLLKGTYLRKVDAVNGVDWDKQSNVIKPLFKKGEEFTITGIKKSSGGTPRLITQSGYLLTANKEYVKQITGSTAVYYTIKQGDTVSVIADKYNVSINQIKTLNNLDNNFRIYAGNKLRVK
;
A
#
# COMPACT_ATOMS: atom_id res chain seq x y z
N MET A 1 -5.19 9.57 -8.85
CA MET A 1 -4.62 8.26 -8.43
C MET A 1 -4.93 8.08 -6.94
N LYS A 2 -4.52 6.99 -6.29
CA LYS A 2 -4.56 6.89 -4.82
C LYS A 2 -3.14 6.85 -4.30
N ILE A 3 -2.88 7.47 -3.15
CA ILE A 3 -1.55 7.38 -2.53
C ILE A 3 -1.26 5.94 -2.11
N SER A 4 -0.03 5.48 -2.30
CA SER A 4 0.40 4.16 -1.83
C SER A 4 0.89 4.19 -0.39
N GLN A 5 1.13 3.01 0.19
CA GLN A 5 1.73 2.91 1.52
C GLN A 5 3.14 3.52 1.58
N VAL A 6 3.88 3.54 0.47
CA VAL A 6 5.21 4.17 0.39
C VAL A 6 5.08 5.69 0.60
N GLY A 7 4.16 6.33 -0.13
CA GLY A 7 3.86 7.75 0.06
C GLY A 7 3.33 8.09 1.44
N ILE A 8 2.40 7.27 1.98
CA ILE A 8 1.89 7.45 3.35
C ILE A 8 3.04 7.41 4.36
N ASN A 9 3.91 6.40 4.27
CA ASN A 9 5.03 6.27 5.21
C ASN A 9 6.01 7.44 5.10
N LEU A 10 6.24 7.94 3.88
CA LEU A 10 7.09 9.12 3.66
C LEU A 10 6.53 10.36 4.36
N ILE A 11 5.22 10.60 4.28
CA ILE A 11 4.57 11.72 4.98
C ILE A 11 4.70 11.56 6.49
N LYS A 12 4.34 10.38 7.00
CA LYS A 12 4.38 10.06 8.43
C LYS A 12 5.77 10.27 9.04
N GLN A 13 6.83 9.98 8.28
CA GLN A 13 8.21 10.18 8.71
C GLN A 13 8.52 11.65 9.06
N TYR A 14 7.84 12.62 8.43
CA TYR A 14 8.12 14.05 8.61
C TYR A 14 7.06 14.81 9.42
N GLU A 15 5.80 14.39 9.43
CA GLU A 15 4.73 15.11 10.14
C GLU A 15 4.67 14.77 11.64
N GLY A 16 5.10 13.55 12.03
CA GLY A 16 4.90 13.04 13.39
C GLY A 16 3.42 12.76 13.70
N CYS A 17 3.14 11.91 14.71
CA CYS A 17 1.77 11.56 15.09
C CYS A 17 1.52 11.84 16.56
N ARG A 18 0.44 12.58 16.88
CA ARG A 18 -0.03 12.78 18.25
C ARG A 18 -1.47 12.30 18.40
N LEU A 19 -1.67 11.24 19.19
CA LEU A 19 -2.97 10.60 19.35
C LEU A 19 -3.92 11.32 20.32
N THR A 20 -3.42 12.33 21.02
CA THR A 20 -4.19 13.23 21.88
C THR A 20 -4.06 14.65 21.35
N ALA A 21 -5.17 15.38 21.30
CA ALA A 21 -5.20 16.75 20.82
C ALA A 21 -4.28 17.67 21.63
N TYR A 22 -3.55 18.53 20.94
CA TYR A 22 -2.64 19.52 21.51
C TYR A 22 -2.83 20.87 20.81
N GLN A 23 -2.42 21.97 21.44
CA GLN A 23 -2.35 23.26 20.77
C GLN A 23 -0.98 23.43 20.11
N ASP A 24 -0.97 23.82 18.83
CA ASP A 24 0.26 24.16 18.12
C ASP A 24 0.81 25.53 18.55
N ILE A 25 1.87 26.01 17.88
CA ILE A 25 2.53 27.28 18.25
C ILE A 25 1.64 28.52 18.03
N VAL A 26 0.53 28.38 17.30
CA VAL A 26 -0.45 29.44 17.04
C VAL A 26 -1.79 29.17 17.75
N ASN A 27 -1.79 28.29 18.77
CA ASN A 27 -2.93 27.95 19.63
C ASN A 27 -4.09 27.20 18.94
N VAL A 28 -3.86 26.60 17.77
CA VAL A 28 -4.86 25.79 17.05
C VAL A 28 -4.83 24.35 17.56
N TRP A 29 -6.02 23.82 17.90
CA TRP A 29 -6.16 22.41 18.29
C TRP A 29 -5.81 21.49 17.12
N THR A 30 -4.81 20.64 17.35
CA THR A 30 -4.22 19.75 16.35
C THR A 30 -4.14 18.32 16.90
N ILE A 31 -4.37 17.32 16.05
CA ILE A 31 -4.27 15.89 16.39
C ILE A 31 -3.80 15.07 15.19
N GLY A 32 -3.35 13.83 15.43
CA GLY A 32 -2.87 12.92 14.39
C GLY A 32 -1.63 13.47 13.70
N TYR A 33 -1.69 13.54 12.37
CA TYR A 33 -0.60 14.01 11.48
C TYR A 33 -0.78 15.48 11.08
N GLY A 34 -1.20 16.34 12.01
CA GLY A 34 -1.46 17.77 11.73
C GLY A 34 -2.91 18.09 11.38
N HIS A 35 -3.85 17.21 11.70
CA HIS A 35 -5.29 17.44 11.50
C HIS A 35 -5.81 18.50 12.47
N THR A 36 -6.53 19.51 11.97
CA THR A 36 -7.07 20.63 12.78
C THR A 36 -8.59 20.78 12.69
N LYS A 37 -9.21 20.24 11.65
CA LYS A 37 -10.63 20.49 11.36
C LYS A 37 -11.53 19.79 12.38
N GLY A 38 -12.22 20.57 13.20
CA GLY A 38 -13.16 20.03 14.20
C GLY A 38 -12.47 19.38 15.40
N VAL A 39 -11.18 19.67 15.60
CA VAL A 39 -10.43 19.16 16.76
C VAL A 39 -10.76 19.99 18.00
N TYR A 40 -10.95 19.32 19.13
CA TYR A 40 -11.28 19.97 20.40
C TYR A 40 -10.42 19.45 21.56
N ARG A 41 -10.37 20.22 22.64
CA ARG A 41 -9.60 19.91 23.85
C ARG A 41 -9.95 18.53 24.39
N GLY A 42 -8.93 17.72 24.65
CA GLY A 42 -9.08 16.38 25.24
C GLY A 42 -9.52 15.29 24.26
N GLN A 43 -9.69 15.60 22.97
CA GLN A 43 -9.97 14.59 21.95
C GLN A 43 -8.80 13.60 21.84
N THR A 44 -9.14 12.32 21.71
CA THR A 44 -8.18 11.24 21.46
C THR A 44 -8.59 10.43 20.24
N ILE A 45 -7.61 9.90 19.50
CA ILE A 45 -7.83 9.02 18.36
C ILE A 45 -6.91 7.80 18.44
N THR A 46 -7.34 6.69 17.82
CA THR A 46 -6.47 5.53 17.61
C THR A 46 -5.47 5.80 16.50
N GLN A 47 -4.35 5.05 16.47
CA GLN A 47 -3.40 5.11 15.36
C GLN A 47 -4.07 4.85 14.01
N LYS A 48 -5.03 3.91 13.98
CA LYS A 48 -5.79 3.62 12.76
C LYS A 48 -6.61 4.83 12.30
N GLN A 49 -7.28 5.53 13.22
CA GLN A 49 -8.02 6.74 12.86
C GLN A 49 -7.10 7.84 12.34
N ALA A 50 -5.92 8.05 12.96
CA ALA A 50 -4.92 8.99 12.46
C ALA A 50 -4.48 8.66 11.03
N ASP A 51 -4.23 7.38 10.75
CA ASP A 51 -3.83 6.88 9.43
C ASP A 51 -4.94 7.03 8.38
N ASP A 52 -6.18 6.71 8.74
CA ASP A 52 -7.36 6.84 7.88
C ASP A 52 -7.62 8.32 7.54
N TRP A 53 -7.49 9.22 8.52
CA TRP A 53 -7.67 10.66 8.33
C TRP A 53 -6.61 11.24 7.41
N LEU A 54 -5.32 10.94 7.65
CA LEU A 54 -4.22 11.36 6.78
C LEU A 54 -4.48 10.94 5.32
N SER A 55 -4.88 9.69 5.11
CA SER A 55 -5.16 9.15 3.79
C SER A 55 -6.31 9.90 3.09
N ALA A 56 -7.35 10.28 3.84
CA ALA A 56 -8.48 11.04 3.31
C ALA A 56 -8.11 12.49 2.98
N GLU A 57 -7.28 13.13 3.82
CA GLU A 57 -6.83 14.52 3.60
C GLU A 57 -5.96 14.63 2.35
N ILE A 58 -5.06 13.68 2.11
CA ILE A 58 -4.20 13.67 0.92
C ILE A 58 -5.02 13.73 -0.36
N VAL A 59 -6.18 13.05 -0.43
CA VAL A 59 -7.07 13.11 -1.59
C VAL A 59 -7.54 14.55 -1.85
N ASN A 60 -7.85 15.31 -0.79
CA ASN A 60 -8.24 16.71 -0.91
C ASN A 60 -7.05 17.60 -1.30
N HIS A 61 -5.86 17.36 -0.75
CA HIS A 61 -4.65 18.11 -1.10
C HIS A 61 -4.23 17.90 -2.56
N MET A 62 -4.40 16.68 -3.09
CA MET A 62 -4.02 16.34 -4.45
C MET A 62 -5.05 16.75 -5.51
N ARG A 63 -6.29 17.09 -5.13
CA ARG A 63 -7.35 17.49 -6.09
C ARG A 63 -6.97 18.67 -6.99
N ILE A 64 -6.19 19.62 -6.49
CA ILE A 64 -5.71 20.76 -7.31
C ILE A 64 -4.60 20.27 -8.24
N ALA A 65 -3.61 19.56 -7.72
CA ALA A 65 -2.51 18.99 -8.51
C ALA A 65 -3.03 18.12 -9.66
N GLU A 66 -3.98 17.21 -9.38
CA GLU A 66 -4.57 16.31 -10.37
C GLU A 66 -5.30 17.03 -11.51
N ARG A 67 -5.77 18.27 -11.29
CA ARG A 67 -6.39 19.09 -12.34
C ARG A 67 -5.37 19.86 -13.18
N LEU A 68 -4.24 20.24 -12.57
CA LEU A 68 -3.20 21.04 -13.23
C LEU A 68 -2.20 20.17 -14.00
N ILE A 69 -1.97 18.94 -13.54
CA ILE A 69 -1.02 18.02 -14.17
C ILE A 69 -1.68 17.33 -15.36
N THR A 70 -1.17 17.59 -16.56
CA THR A 70 -1.74 17.12 -17.83
C THR A 70 -1.09 15.83 -18.35
N VAL A 71 -0.03 15.38 -17.69
CA VAL A 71 0.71 14.16 -18.05
C VAL A 71 0.42 13.02 -17.07
N SER A 72 0.54 11.78 -17.55
CA SER A 72 0.43 10.61 -16.66
C SER A 72 1.64 10.53 -15.73
N LEU A 73 1.36 10.43 -14.42
CA LEU A 73 2.37 10.19 -13.40
C LEU A 73 2.45 8.70 -13.08
N ASN A 74 3.65 8.22 -12.76
CA ASN A 74 3.79 6.92 -12.12
C ASN A 74 3.45 7.00 -10.61
N GLN A 75 3.31 5.86 -9.94
CA GLN A 75 2.88 5.82 -8.54
C GLN A 75 3.86 6.54 -7.61
N ASN A 76 5.18 6.40 -7.83
CA ASN A 76 6.19 7.04 -7.00
C ASN A 76 6.17 8.57 -7.17
N GLN A 77 5.98 9.06 -8.39
CA GLN A 77 5.83 10.49 -8.67
C GLN A 77 4.59 11.06 -7.98
N TYR A 78 3.46 10.35 -8.05
CA TYR A 78 2.23 10.73 -7.34
C TYR A 78 2.44 10.77 -5.82
N ASP A 79 3.07 9.74 -5.25
CA ASP A 79 3.34 9.63 -3.82
C ASP A 79 4.30 10.73 -3.32
N ALA A 80 5.35 11.03 -4.09
CA ALA A 80 6.29 12.11 -3.76
C ALA A 80 5.62 13.48 -3.82
N LEU A 81 4.81 13.75 -4.85
CA LEU A 81 4.05 14.99 -4.96
C LEU A 81 3.02 15.12 -3.84
N ALA A 82 2.36 14.04 -3.43
CA ALA A 82 1.45 14.05 -2.29
C ALA A 82 2.17 14.48 -1.00
N SER A 83 3.37 13.97 -0.73
CA SER A 83 4.17 14.41 0.41
C SER A 83 4.59 15.88 0.34
N PHE A 84 4.97 16.34 -0.85
CA PHE A 84 5.35 17.71 -1.11
C PHE A 84 4.17 18.68 -0.90
N HIS A 85 3.00 18.34 -1.42
CA HIS A 85 1.75 19.09 -1.26
C HIS A 85 1.25 19.13 0.19
N TYR A 86 1.42 18.04 0.92
CA TYR A 86 1.04 18.00 2.33
C TYR A 86 1.86 19.01 3.15
N ASN A 87 3.15 19.14 2.83
CA ASN A 87 4.04 20.08 3.51
C ASN A 87 3.81 21.56 3.18
N LEU A 88 3.60 21.86 1.90
CA LEU A 88 3.65 23.23 1.37
C LEU A 88 2.25 23.78 1.01
N GLY A 89 1.22 22.94 1.10
CA GLY A 89 -0.16 23.29 0.78
C GLY A 89 -0.55 22.97 -0.67
N ALA A 90 -1.86 22.90 -0.89
CA ALA A 90 -2.45 22.41 -2.15
C ALA A 90 -2.18 23.30 -3.38
N ASN A 91 -1.85 24.58 -3.17
CA ASN A 91 -1.65 25.57 -4.24
C ASN A 91 -0.20 25.66 -4.73
N ILE A 92 0.73 24.87 -4.19
CA ILE A 92 2.17 25.00 -4.49
C ILE A 92 2.53 24.80 -5.98
N LEU A 93 1.66 24.13 -6.75
CA LEU A 93 1.85 23.93 -8.19
C LEU A 93 1.24 25.03 -9.07
N SER A 94 0.31 25.83 -8.56
CA SER A 94 -0.42 26.80 -9.37
C SER A 94 0.56 27.83 -9.95
N ASN A 95 0.66 27.90 -11.28
CA ASN A 95 1.56 28.80 -12.02
C ASN A 95 3.06 28.64 -11.66
N SER A 96 3.49 27.46 -11.19
CA SER A 96 4.88 27.25 -10.78
C SER A 96 5.76 26.66 -11.89
N THR A 97 7.06 26.96 -11.83
CA THR A 97 8.10 26.33 -12.68
C THR A 97 8.10 24.81 -12.52
N LEU A 98 7.82 24.32 -11.30
CA LEU A 98 7.67 22.90 -11.03
C LEU A 98 6.55 22.27 -11.87
N LEU A 99 5.38 22.92 -11.96
CA LEU A 99 4.27 22.43 -12.79
C LEU A 99 4.65 22.41 -14.27
N TYR A 100 5.33 23.45 -14.76
CA TYR A 100 5.86 23.47 -16.12
C TYR A 100 6.76 22.25 -16.41
N TYR A 101 7.75 21.98 -15.55
CA TYR A 101 8.63 20.83 -15.74
C TYR A 101 7.91 19.49 -15.64
N ILE A 102 6.93 19.35 -14.73
CA ILE A 102 6.09 18.15 -14.64
C ILE A 102 5.35 17.93 -15.96
N ASN A 103 4.63 18.93 -16.46
CA ASN A 103 3.83 18.81 -17.68
C ASN A 103 4.67 18.66 -18.95
N SER A 104 5.92 19.13 -18.94
CA SER A 104 6.91 18.87 -20.00
C SER A 104 7.69 17.56 -19.80
N LYS A 105 7.36 16.74 -18.78
CA LYS A 105 8.03 15.48 -18.43
C LYS A 105 9.54 15.62 -18.16
N GLN A 106 9.98 16.82 -17.78
CA GLN A 106 11.37 17.09 -17.40
C GLN A 106 11.58 16.72 -15.93
N TRP A 107 11.57 15.42 -15.63
CA TRP A 107 11.52 14.93 -14.26
C TRP A 107 12.70 15.36 -13.40
N GLN A 108 13.91 15.41 -13.98
CA GLN A 108 15.10 15.85 -13.27
C GLN A 108 15.03 17.35 -12.92
N SER A 109 14.53 18.18 -13.84
CA SER A 109 14.32 19.61 -13.60
C SER A 109 13.25 19.84 -12.54
N ALA A 110 12.13 19.12 -12.60
CA ALA A 110 11.09 19.13 -11.58
C ALA A 110 11.64 18.75 -10.19
N ALA A 111 12.45 17.70 -10.12
CA ALA A 111 13.09 17.31 -8.86
C ALA A 111 14.05 18.38 -8.32
N ASN A 112 14.79 19.07 -9.19
CA ASN A 112 15.66 20.17 -8.77
C ASN A 112 14.84 21.35 -8.22
N GLU A 113 13.71 21.69 -8.85
CA GLU A 113 12.77 22.70 -8.32
C GLU A 113 12.25 22.31 -6.95
N MET A 114 11.82 21.05 -6.75
CA MET A 114 11.37 20.57 -5.43
C MET A 114 12.45 20.76 -4.35
N LYS A 115 13.74 20.51 -4.66
CA LYS A 115 14.85 20.69 -3.70
C LYS A 115 15.03 22.13 -3.23
N ALA A 116 14.62 23.13 -4.02
CA ALA A 116 14.73 24.53 -3.66
C ALA A 116 13.79 24.94 -2.50
N TYR A 117 12.71 24.17 -2.26
CA TYR A 117 11.76 24.40 -1.16
C TYR A 117 12.29 23.86 0.17
N ASN A 118 13.44 24.39 0.59
CA ASN A 118 14.18 23.97 1.77
C ASN A 118 14.34 25.08 2.82
N LYS A 119 13.64 26.21 2.67
CA LYS A 119 13.77 27.38 3.54
C LYS A 119 12.52 27.60 4.41
N ALA A 120 12.73 28.10 5.63
CA ALA A 120 11.68 28.67 6.48
C ALA A 120 12.22 29.98 7.10
N GLY A 121 11.40 31.04 7.14
CA GLY A 121 11.86 32.36 7.59
C GLY A 121 13.04 32.91 6.78
N GLY A 122 13.15 32.53 5.49
CA GLY A 122 14.26 32.91 4.61
C GLY A 122 15.56 32.11 4.78
N GLN A 123 15.67 31.28 5.82
CA GLN A 123 16.86 30.49 6.12
C GLN A 123 16.70 29.04 5.68
N VAL A 124 17.79 28.41 5.23
CA VAL A 124 17.78 26.97 4.89
C VAL A 124 17.59 26.15 6.16
N VAL A 125 16.65 25.21 6.12
CA VAL A 125 16.35 24.30 7.24
C VAL A 125 16.75 22.88 6.84
N GLN A 126 17.69 22.29 7.60
CA GLN A 126 18.22 20.96 7.29
C GLN A 126 17.13 19.88 7.25
N GLY A 127 16.11 19.97 8.10
CA GLY A 127 14.96 19.06 8.07
C GLY A 127 14.20 19.10 6.74
N LEU A 128 14.04 20.30 6.16
CA LEU A 128 13.41 20.45 4.83
C LEU A 128 14.33 19.95 3.73
N VAL A 129 15.65 20.19 3.80
CA VAL A 129 16.63 19.60 2.87
C VAL A 129 16.50 18.07 2.84
N ASN A 130 16.46 17.43 4.00
CA ASN A 130 16.31 15.98 4.13
C ASN A 130 14.98 15.50 3.53
N ARG A 131 13.88 16.21 3.83
CA ARG A 131 12.56 15.92 3.28
C ARG A 131 12.52 16.00 1.76
N ARG A 132 12.99 17.11 1.19
CA ARG A 132 13.03 17.30 -0.27
C ARG A 132 13.92 16.27 -0.95
N ASN A 133 15.04 15.87 -0.33
CA ASN A 133 15.89 14.80 -0.86
C ASN A 133 15.17 13.44 -0.87
N ALA A 134 14.42 13.10 0.19
CA ALA A 134 13.66 11.85 0.23
C ALA A 134 12.51 11.84 -0.79
N GLU A 135 11.76 12.95 -0.90
CA GLU A 135 10.68 13.10 -1.89
C GLU A 135 11.21 13.05 -3.32
N THR A 136 12.31 13.74 -3.63
CA THR A 136 12.87 13.75 -4.99
C THR A 136 13.56 12.44 -5.35
N LYS A 137 14.14 11.74 -4.38
CA LYS A 137 14.58 10.36 -4.57
C LYS A 137 13.41 9.48 -4.98
N LEU A 138 12.29 9.53 -4.26
CA LEU A 138 11.10 8.77 -4.62
C LEU A 138 10.54 9.20 -5.99
N PHE A 139 10.45 10.50 -6.26
CA PHE A 139 9.92 11.06 -7.51
C PHE A 139 10.72 10.61 -8.75
N LEU A 140 12.05 10.57 -8.64
CA LEU A 140 12.96 10.17 -9.72
C LEU A 140 13.21 8.67 -9.77
N GLU A 141 12.94 7.96 -8.67
CA GLU A 141 13.01 6.51 -8.65
C GLU A 141 12.02 6.02 -9.70
N GLN A 142 12.55 5.31 -10.70
CA GLN A 142 11.70 4.58 -11.63
C GLN A 142 10.80 3.73 -10.77
N SER A 143 9.51 4.08 -10.70
CA SER A 143 8.49 3.34 -9.95
C SER A 143 8.77 1.90 -10.20
N ALA A 144 9.17 1.16 -9.15
CA ALA A 144 9.66 -0.21 -9.26
C ALA A 144 8.76 -0.85 -10.28
N SER A 145 9.30 -1.05 -11.48
CA SER A 145 8.44 -1.42 -12.56
C SER A 145 7.84 -2.72 -12.08
N VAL A 146 6.52 -2.72 -11.86
CA VAL A 146 5.78 -3.85 -12.36
C VAL A 146 6.20 -3.83 -13.81
N ASN A 147 7.25 -4.56 -14.12
CA ASN A 147 7.69 -4.78 -15.47
C ASN A 147 6.48 -5.47 -16.05
N SER A 148 5.56 -4.71 -16.63
CA SER A 148 4.36 -5.23 -17.26
C SER A 148 4.78 -6.19 -18.38
N ASN A 149 6.03 -6.10 -18.85
CA ASN A 149 6.69 -7.01 -19.79
C ASN A 149 7.72 -7.99 -19.18
N SER A 150 7.96 -8.00 -17.86
CA SER A 150 8.83 -9.05 -17.28
C SER A 150 8.04 -10.33 -17.20
N LYS A 151 8.65 -11.39 -17.73
CA LYS A 151 8.22 -12.78 -17.61
C LYS A 151 7.98 -13.20 -16.15
N TYR A 152 8.58 -12.53 -15.17
CA TYR A 152 8.50 -12.91 -13.75
C TYR A 152 7.91 -11.82 -12.86
N TYR A 153 7.24 -12.23 -11.78
CA TYR A 153 6.99 -11.37 -10.62
C TYR A 153 8.30 -11.06 -9.90
N THR A 154 8.61 -9.77 -9.76
CA THR A 154 9.79 -9.25 -9.04
C THR A 154 9.45 -8.64 -7.68
N SER A 155 8.16 -8.47 -7.39
CA SER A 155 7.60 -8.02 -6.12
C SER A 155 6.51 -8.98 -5.64
N ASN A 156 6.32 -9.09 -4.32
CA ASN A 156 5.42 -10.09 -3.73
C ASN A 156 3.95 -9.87 -4.19
N PRO A 157 3.36 -10.79 -4.98
CA PRO A 157 1.99 -10.66 -5.48
C PRO A 157 0.92 -10.93 -4.41
N LYS A 158 1.29 -11.33 -3.19
CA LYS A 158 0.45 -11.72 -2.04
C LYS A 158 -0.37 -12.99 -2.26
N ARG A 159 -1.05 -13.11 -3.39
CA ARG A 159 -1.81 -14.31 -3.79
C ARG A 159 -1.65 -14.53 -5.29
N VAL A 160 -1.51 -15.78 -5.68
CA VAL A 160 -1.46 -16.17 -7.10
C VAL A 160 -2.33 -17.38 -7.37
N LYS A 161 -2.82 -17.49 -8.61
CA LYS A 161 -3.52 -18.65 -9.15
C LYS A 161 -2.71 -19.27 -10.27
N LEU A 162 -2.64 -20.60 -10.32
CA LEU A 162 -1.95 -21.32 -11.39
C LEU A 162 -2.72 -21.21 -12.70
N LEU A 163 -2.04 -20.78 -13.76
CA LEU A 163 -2.50 -20.81 -15.15
C LEU A 163 -2.15 -22.14 -15.84
N LYS A 164 -1.10 -22.81 -15.37
CA LYS A 164 -0.58 -24.10 -15.86
C LYS A 164 -0.15 -24.97 -14.69
N GLY A 165 -0.16 -26.28 -14.87
CA GLY A 165 0.34 -27.20 -13.85
C GLY A 165 1.83 -26.97 -13.57
N THR A 166 2.24 -27.01 -12.31
CA THR A 166 3.64 -26.86 -11.91
C THR A 166 3.91 -27.54 -10.57
N TYR A 167 5.18 -27.66 -10.21
CA TYR A 167 5.60 -28.26 -8.95
C TYR A 167 6.02 -27.19 -7.95
N LEU A 168 5.77 -27.44 -6.67
CA LEU A 168 6.46 -26.72 -5.60
C LEU A 168 7.86 -27.31 -5.39
N ARG A 169 8.75 -26.52 -4.80
CA ARG A 169 10.13 -26.91 -4.53
C ARG A 169 10.50 -26.63 -3.08
N LYS A 170 11.35 -27.47 -2.48
CA LYS A 170 11.86 -27.24 -1.12
C LYS A 170 12.73 -25.97 -1.03
N VAL A 171 12.79 -25.37 0.15
CA VAL A 171 13.50 -24.10 0.44
C VAL A 171 14.99 -24.30 0.67
N ASP A 172 15.36 -25.51 1.07
CA ASP A 172 16.66 -25.98 1.53
C ASP A 172 17.73 -26.12 0.42
N ALA A 173 17.59 -25.39 -0.68
CA ALA A 173 18.70 -25.08 -1.58
C ALA A 173 19.72 -24.23 -0.79
N VAL A 174 20.57 -24.92 -0.03
CA VAL A 174 21.66 -24.35 0.76
C VAL A 174 22.47 -23.44 -0.16
N ASN A 175 22.65 -22.18 0.24
CA ASN A 175 23.45 -21.18 -0.46
C ASN A 175 23.00 -20.82 -1.89
N GLY A 176 21.72 -21.02 -2.21
CA GLY A 176 21.16 -20.56 -3.48
C GLY A 176 21.60 -21.38 -4.70
N VAL A 177 22.20 -22.55 -4.49
CA VAL A 177 22.52 -23.51 -5.55
C VAL A 177 21.38 -24.53 -5.64
N ASP A 178 20.89 -24.82 -6.85
CA ASP A 178 20.07 -26.01 -7.18
C ASP A 178 18.55 -26.09 -6.90
N TRP A 179 17.86 -24.97 -7.01
CA TRP A 179 16.39 -24.91 -6.97
C TRP A 179 15.71 -25.74 -8.06
N ASP A 180 16.29 -25.80 -9.26
CA ASP A 180 15.68 -26.46 -10.42
C ASP A 180 15.94 -27.98 -10.47
N LYS A 181 16.72 -28.54 -9.53
CA LYS A 181 16.94 -30.00 -9.43
C LYS A 181 15.62 -30.76 -9.26
N GLN A 182 15.52 -31.88 -9.95
CA GLN A 182 14.36 -32.77 -9.86
C GLN A 182 14.19 -33.37 -8.45
N SER A 183 15.28 -33.51 -7.68
CA SER A 183 15.26 -34.00 -6.29
C SER A 183 14.48 -33.10 -5.33
N ASN A 184 14.31 -31.82 -5.68
CA ASN A 184 13.68 -30.82 -4.81
C ASN A 184 12.18 -30.64 -5.10
N VAL A 185 11.66 -31.32 -6.12
CA VAL A 185 10.26 -31.27 -6.54
C VAL A 185 9.36 -31.93 -5.49
N ILE A 186 8.37 -31.19 -5.01
CA ILE A 186 7.28 -31.72 -4.20
C ILE A 186 6.24 -32.31 -5.15
N LYS A 187 5.96 -33.60 -4.97
CA LYS A 187 4.90 -34.32 -5.67
C LYS A 187 3.65 -34.39 -4.78
N PRO A 188 2.43 -34.44 -5.36
CA PRO A 188 2.12 -34.46 -6.79
C PRO A 188 2.23 -33.08 -7.48
N LEU A 189 2.05 -33.05 -8.81
CA LEU A 189 1.94 -31.82 -9.59
C LEU A 189 0.71 -31.02 -9.17
N PHE A 190 0.88 -29.73 -8.88
CA PHE A 190 -0.23 -28.81 -8.62
C PHE A 190 -0.83 -28.37 -9.96
N LYS A 191 -2.15 -28.41 -10.08
CA LYS A 191 -2.90 -28.24 -11.33
C LYS A 191 -3.29 -26.79 -11.59
N LYS A 192 -3.62 -26.49 -12.85
CA LYS A 192 -4.22 -25.20 -13.23
C LYS A 192 -5.43 -24.90 -12.34
N GLY A 193 -5.52 -23.67 -11.86
CA GLY A 193 -6.60 -23.19 -11.01
C GLY A 193 -6.30 -23.17 -9.53
N GLU A 194 -5.27 -23.89 -9.07
CA GLU A 194 -4.87 -23.87 -7.66
C GLU A 194 -4.32 -22.51 -7.24
N GLU A 195 -4.57 -22.12 -5.99
CA GLU A 195 -4.24 -20.81 -5.45
C GLU A 195 -3.23 -20.90 -4.31
N PHE A 196 -2.30 -19.95 -4.26
CA PHE A 196 -1.24 -19.89 -3.26
C PHE A 196 -1.19 -18.52 -2.60
N THR A 197 -1.11 -18.51 -1.28
CA THR A 197 -0.72 -17.34 -0.50
C THR A 197 0.79 -17.21 -0.52
N ILE A 198 1.29 -16.03 -0.88
CA ILE A 198 2.72 -15.73 -1.05
C ILE A 198 3.21 -14.82 0.08
N THR A 199 4.16 -15.32 0.85
CA THR A 199 4.74 -14.63 2.01
C THR A 199 5.95 -13.79 1.61
N GLY A 200 6.66 -14.17 0.55
CA GLY A 200 7.83 -13.44 0.08
C GLY A 200 8.28 -13.83 -1.33
N ILE A 201 9.40 -13.25 -1.75
CA ILE A 201 10.10 -13.60 -3.00
C ILE A 201 11.56 -13.83 -2.67
N LYS A 202 12.17 -14.83 -3.30
CA LYS A 202 13.61 -15.09 -3.26
C LYS A 202 14.13 -15.28 -4.68
N LYS A 203 15.38 -14.91 -4.94
CA LYS A 203 16.06 -15.17 -6.21
C LYS A 203 16.91 -16.43 -6.10
N SER A 204 16.99 -17.20 -7.19
CA SER A 204 18.00 -18.25 -7.33
C SER A 204 19.40 -17.66 -7.51
N SER A 205 20.46 -18.49 -7.47
CA SER A 205 21.83 -18.06 -7.82
C SER A 205 21.90 -17.40 -9.20
N GLY A 206 21.18 -17.95 -10.18
CA GLY A 206 21.01 -17.36 -11.52
C GLY A 206 20.07 -16.16 -11.58
N GLY A 207 19.71 -15.56 -10.44
CA GLY A 207 18.89 -14.36 -10.36
C GLY A 207 17.40 -14.54 -10.66
N THR A 208 16.93 -15.77 -10.93
CA THR A 208 15.54 -16.00 -11.32
C THR A 208 14.62 -15.96 -10.10
N PRO A 209 13.56 -15.13 -10.07
CA PRO A 209 12.66 -15.03 -8.92
C PRO A 209 11.83 -16.31 -8.69
N ARG A 210 11.54 -16.59 -7.42
CA ARG A 210 10.62 -17.62 -6.92
C ARG A 210 9.74 -17.03 -5.82
N LEU A 211 8.47 -17.45 -5.81
CA LEU A 211 7.49 -17.04 -4.82
C LEU A 211 7.57 -17.99 -3.62
N ILE A 212 7.65 -17.46 -2.41
CA ILE A 212 7.61 -18.26 -1.18
C ILE A 212 6.16 -18.43 -0.77
N THR A 213 5.65 -19.67 -0.75
CA THR A 213 4.29 -19.97 -0.33
C THR A 213 4.15 -19.89 1.19
N GLN A 214 2.92 -19.80 1.69
CA GLN A 214 2.64 -19.85 3.12
C GLN A 214 3.10 -21.15 3.79
N SER A 215 3.14 -22.26 3.05
CA SER A 215 3.69 -23.55 3.50
C SER A 215 5.23 -23.58 3.48
N GLY A 216 5.88 -22.45 3.21
CA GLY A 216 7.33 -22.32 3.13
C GLY A 216 7.90 -22.71 1.77
N TYR A 217 7.27 -23.60 1.01
CA TYR A 217 7.77 -24.05 -0.30
C TYR A 217 7.85 -22.95 -1.35
N LEU A 218 8.53 -23.26 -2.45
CA LEU A 218 8.81 -22.33 -3.53
C LEU A 218 7.99 -22.64 -4.76
N LEU A 219 7.36 -21.62 -5.30
CA LEU A 219 6.59 -21.63 -6.54
C LEU A 219 7.30 -20.78 -7.60
N THR A 220 7.11 -21.12 -8.88
CA THR A 220 7.60 -20.28 -9.98
C THR A 220 7.01 -18.86 -9.91
N ALA A 221 7.84 -17.85 -10.15
CA ALA A 221 7.37 -16.47 -10.29
C ALA A 221 7.00 -16.14 -11.76
N ASN A 222 7.11 -17.09 -12.68
CA ASN A 222 6.81 -16.87 -14.10
C ASN A 222 5.30 -16.60 -14.31
N LYS A 223 4.98 -15.45 -14.90
CA LYS A 223 3.61 -15.00 -15.18
C LYS A 223 2.85 -15.87 -16.19
N GLU A 224 3.55 -16.70 -16.97
CA GLU A 224 2.92 -17.71 -17.83
C GLU A 224 2.33 -18.90 -17.04
N TYR A 225 2.83 -19.11 -15.81
CA TYR A 225 2.40 -20.19 -14.93
C TYR A 225 1.50 -19.71 -13.81
N VAL A 226 1.64 -18.45 -13.38
CA VAL A 226 0.91 -17.91 -12.24
C VAL A 226 0.38 -16.52 -12.55
N LYS A 227 -0.83 -16.23 -12.11
CA LYS A 227 -1.45 -14.91 -12.21
C LYS A 227 -1.77 -14.39 -10.82
N GLN A 228 -1.39 -13.15 -10.52
CA GLN A 228 -1.81 -12.47 -9.30
C GLN A 228 -3.34 -12.41 -9.26
N ILE A 229 -3.89 -12.80 -8.12
CA ILE A 229 -5.32 -12.67 -7.82
C ILE A 229 -5.49 -11.63 -6.74
N THR A 230 -6.42 -10.71 -6.97
CA THR A 230 -6.80 -9.66 -6.02
C THR A 230 -8.06 -10.11 -5.29
N GLY A 231 -8.09 -9.89 -3.97
CA GLY A 231 -9.15 -10.38 -3.08
C GLY A 231 -8.62 -11.43 -2.10
N SER A 232 -9.31 -11.64 -0.98
CA SER A 232 -9.10 -12.76 -0.05
C SER A 232 -9.82 -14.01 -0.54
N THR A 233 -9.33 -15.22 -0.19
CA THR A 233 -10.18 -16.41 -0.30
C THR A 233 -11.39 -16.17 0.59
N ALA A 234 -12.59 -16.26 0.01
CA ALA A 234 -13.81 -16.11 0.79
C ALA A 234 -13.85 -17.19 1.88
N VAL A 235 -13.69 -16.80 3.14
CA VAL A 235 -13.87 -17.73 4.27
C VAL A 235 -15.33 -17.64 4.66
N TYR A 236 -16.01 -18.78 4.75
CA TYR A 236 -17.40 -18.84 5.18
C TYR A 236 -17.51 -19.53 6.53
N TYR A 237 -18.46 -19.07 7.33
CA TYR A 237 -18.88 -19.69 8.58
C TYR A 237 -20.35 -20.11 8.45
N THR A 238 -20.66 -21.36 8.82
CA THR A 238 -22.05 -21.81 8.90
C THR A 238 -22.62 -21.38 10.25
N ILE A 239 -23.63 -20.51 10.21
CA ILE A 239 -24.27 -19.92 11.38
C ILE A 239 -24.96 -21.04 12.18
N LYS A 240 -24.74 -21.06 13.49
CA LYS A 240 -25.38 -21.97 14.44
C LYS A 240 -26.52 -21.26 15.18
N GLN A 241 -27.41 -22.04 15.78
CA GLN A 241 -28.48 -21.51 16.62
C GLN A 241 -27.87 -20.75 17.81
N GLY A 242 -28.31 -19.50 18.02
CA GLY A 242 -27.80 -18.62 19.08
C GLY A 242 -26.60 -17.75 18.70
N ASP A 243 -26.05 -17.91 17.49
CA ASP A 243 -24.95 -17.04 17.05
C ASP A 243 -25.40 -15.59 16.82
N THR A 244 -24.51 -14.66 17.15
CA THR A 244 -24.61 -13.25 16.74
C THR A 244 -23.46 -12.90 15.81
N VAL A 245 -23.64 -11.90 14.94
CA VAL A 245 -22.53 -11.45 14.07
C VAL A 245 -21.36 -10.92 14.87
N SER A 246 -21.57 -10.35 16.06
CA SER A 246 -20.47 -9.93 16.94
C SER A 246 -19.58 -11.11 17.34
N VAL A 247 -20.18 -12.19 17.85
CA VAL A 247 -19.43 -13.39 18.28
C VAL A 247 -18.69 -14.03 17.11
N ILE A 248 -19.32 -14.08 15.93
CA ILE A 248 -18.67 -14.58 14.71
C ILE A 248 -17.53 -13.64 14.28
N ALA A 249 -17.72 -12.32 14.33
CA ALA A 249 -16.71 -11.34 13.98
C ALA A 249 -15.46 -11.46 14.87
N ASP A 250 -15.66 -11.54 16.18
CA ASP A 250 -14.60 -11.72 17.18
C ASP A 250 -13.84 -13.03 16.94
N LYS A 251 -14.55 -14.14 16.70
CA LYS A 251 -13.96 -15.46 16.41
C LYS A 251 -13.00 -15.43 15.21
N TYR A 252 -13.31 -14.64 14.18
CA TYR A 252 -12.51 -14.55 12.97
C TYR A 252 -11.54 -13.35 12.96
N ASN A 253 -11.53 -12.56 14.05
CA ASN A 253 -10.77 -11.32 14.19
C ASN A 253 -11.03 -10.35 13.01
N VAL A 254 -12.31 -10.10 12.74
CA VAL A 254 -12.81 -9.14 11.74
C VAL A 254 -13.85 -8.25 12.40
N SER A 255 -14.14 -7.08 11.83
CA SER A 255 -15.20 -6.22 12.34
C SER A 255 -16.59 -6.64 11.84
N ILE A 256 -17.64 -6.31 12.60
CA ILE A 256 -19.03 -6.47 12.17
C ILE A 256 -19.25 -5.78 10.81
N ASN A 257 -18.70 -4.58 10.63
CA ASN A 257 -18.81 -3.84 9.37
C ASN A 257 -18.14 -4.59 8.20
N GLN A 258 -16.99 -5.24 8.42
CA GLN A 258 -16.38 -6.08 7.38
C GLN A 258 -17.29 -7.25 7.01
N ILE A 259 -17.87 -7.96 7.98
CA ILE A 259 -18.84 -9.04 7.69
C ILE A 259 -20.04 -8.49 6.91
N LYS A 260 -20.57 -7.32 7.30
CA LYS A 260 -21.72 -6.71 6.61
C LYS A 260 -21.39 -6.38 5.16
N THR A 261 -20.25 -5.75 4.91
CA THR A 261 -19.78 -5.45 3.55
C THR A 261 -19.55 -6.72 2.73
N LEU A 262 -18.94 -7.77 3.32
CA LEU A 262 -18.66 -9.02 2.63
C LEU A 262 -19.92 -9.79 2.19
N ASN A 263 -21.05 -9.56 2.86
CA ASN A 263 -22.33 -10.24 2.64
C ASN A 263 -23.45 -9.32 2.16
N ASN A 264 -23.14 -8.06 1.81
CA ASN A 264 -24.11 -7.05 1.40
C ASN A 264 -25.28 -6.87 2.41
N LEU A 265 -24.96 -6.85 3.71
CA LEU A 265 -25.95 -6.69 4.79
C LEU A 265 -26.13 -5.21 5.16
N ASP A 266 -27.38 -4.77 5.27
CA ASP A 266 -27.76 -3.42 5.71
C ASP A 266 -27.67 -3.26 7.23
N ASN A 267 -28.21 -2.17 7.83
CA ASN A 267 -28.20 -1.97 9.29
C ASN A 267 -29.25 -2.78 10.06
N ASN A 268 -30.26 -3.33 9.37
CA ASN A 268 -31.39 -4.05 9.96
C ASN A 268 -31.31 -5.57 9.68
N PHE A 269 -30.14 -6.04 9.25
CA PHE A 269 -29.93 -7.40 8.83
C PHE A 269 -30.21 -8.43 9.93
N ARG A 270 -30.69 -9.61 9.52
CA ARG A 270 -30.83 -10.79 10.37
C ARG A 270 -30.01 -11.93 9.79
N ILE A 271 -29.40 -12.71 10.68
CA ILE A 271 -28.71 -13.95 10.31
C ILE A 271 -29.55 -15.14 10.79
N TYR A 272 -29.49 -16.25 10.05
CA TYR A 272 -30.29 -17.44 10.34
C TYR A 272 -29.37 -18.66 10.44
N ALA A 273 -29.63 -19.52 11.42
CA ALA A 273 -28.90 -20.77 11.58
C ALA A 273 -28.97 -21.62 10.29
N GLY A 274 -27.88 -22.28 9.96
CA GLY A 274 -27.70 -23.05 8.72
C GLY A 274 -27.17 -22.22 7.55
N ASN A 275 -27.34 -20.90 7.54
CA ASN A 275 -26.83 -20.06 6.45
C ASN A 275 -25.30 -19.92 6.51
N LYS A 276 -24.67 -19.79 5.34
CA LYS A 276 -23.25 -19.46 5.24
C LYS A 276 -23.08 -17.94 5.27
N LEU A 277 -22.24 -17.47 6.18
CA LEU A 277 -21.85 -16.09 6.32
C LEU A 277 -20.38 -15.93 5.91
N ARG A 278 -20.08 -15.03 4.98
CA ARG A 278 -18.71 -14.72 4.58
C ARG A 278 -18.01 -13.90 5.67
N VAL A 279 -16.89 -14.39 6.17
CA VAL A 279 -16.15 -13.80 7.29
C VAL A 279 -14.77 -13.27 6.88
N LYS A 280 -14.21 -13.71 5.73
CA LYS A 280 -13.01 -13.11 5.12
C LYS A 280 -13.12 -13.10 3.60
#